data_AF-A0A940KJT2-F1
#
_entry.id   AF-A0A940KJT2-F1
#
_cell.length_a   1.000
_cell.length_b   1.000
_cell.length_c   1.000
_cell.angle_alpha   90.00
_cell.angle_beta   90.00
_cell.angle_gamma   90.00
#
_symmetry.space_group_name_H-M   'P 1'
#
loop_
_entity.id
_entity.type
_entity.pdbx_description
1 polymer ?
#
loop_
_entity_poly.entity_id
_entity_poly.type
_entity_poly.pdbx_seq_one_letter_code
_entity_poly.pdbx_strand_id
1 'polypeptide(L)' 'MVLNFLWIAFFLIAFIVALIRLIMGDQDVFKSLMDGVFDSANTGVQISIGLIGIMALFLGFMKVGEKAGAIRFLSRI' A
#
# COMPACT_ATOMS: atom_id res chain seq x y z
N MET A 1 13.72 -19.65 7.09
CA MET A 1 12.61 -18.80 6.60
C MET A 1 11.80 -18.27 7.79
N VAL A 2 12.30 -17.25 8.47
CA VAL A 2 11.60 -16.63 9.62
C VAL A 2 10.30 -15.94 9.22
N LEU A 3 10.25 -15.39 8.00
CA LEU A 3 9.11 -14.62 7.50
C LEU A 3 7.83 -15.46 7.40
N ASN A 4 7.95 -16.72 6.96
CA ASN A 4 6.79 -17.59 6.79
C ASN A 4 6.16 -17.93 8.16
N PHE A 5 6.99 -18.12 9.19
CA PHE A 5 6.54 -18.33 10.57
C PHE A 5 5.88 -17.07 11.15
N LEU A 6 6.45 -15.90 10.89
CA LEU A 6 5.89 -14.61 11.33
C LEU A 6 4.49 -14.37 10.74
N TRP A 7 4.32 -14.68 9.45
CA TRP A 7 3.05 -14.52 8.75
C TRP A 7 1.97 -15.42 9.36
N ILE A 8 2.26 -16.70 9.55
CA ILE A 8 1.33 -17.65 10.17
C ILE A 8 0.96 -17.20 11.60
N ALA A 9 1.91 -16.68 12.37
CA ALA A 9 1.66 -16.18 13.72
C ALA A 9 0.68 -14.99 13.72
N PHE A 10 0.79 -14.03 12.79
CA PHE A 10 -0.14 -12.91 12.68
C PHE A 10 -1.58 -13.35 12.41
N PHE A 11 -1.77 -14.30 11.48
CA PHE A 11 -3.11 -14.84 11.18
C PHE A 11 -3.69 -15.63 12.35
N LEU A 12 -2.86 -16.41 13.05
CA LEU A 12 -3.29 -17.18 14.22
C LEU A 12 -3.72 -16.26 15.36
N ILE A 13 -2.95 -15.20 15.64
CA ILE A 13 -3.28 -14.22 16.68
C ILE A 13 -4.57 -13.48 16.32
N ALA A 14 -4.73 -13.04 15.07
CA ALA A 14 -5.96 -12.39 14.61
C ALA A 14 -7.20 -13.29 14.78
N PHE A 15 -7.06 -14.59 14.48
CA PHE A 15 -8.12 -15.57 14.65
C PHE A 15 -8.50 -15.79 16.12
N ILE A 16 -7.51 -15.88 17.01
CA ILE A 16 -7.74 -16.00 18.46
C ILE A 16 -8.44 -14.74 19.01
N VAL A 17 -8.01 -13.55 18.60
CA VAL A 17 -8.63 -12.28 19.01
C VAL A 17 -10.08 -12.18 18.52
N ALA A 18 -10.35 -12.62 17.29
CA ALA A 18 -11.71 -12.68 16.75
C ALA A 18 -12.61 -13.63 17.54
N LEU A 19 -12.11 -14.82 17.91
CA LEU A 19 -12.84 -15.80 18.73
C LEU A 19 -13.15 -15.28 20.14
N ILE A 20 -12.15 -14.68 20.81
CA ILE A 20 -12.34 -14.12 22.16
C ILE A 20 -13.42 -13.03 22.15
N ARG A 21 -13.37 -12.12 21.18
CA ARG A 21 -14.36 -11.04 21.10
C ARG A 21 -15.74 -11.53 20.63
N LEU A 22 -15.83 -12.57 19.80
CA LEU A 22 -17.10 -13.21 19.43
C LEU A 22 -17.79 -13.86 20.64
N ILE A 23 -17.03 -14.48 21.55
CA ILE A 23 -17.57 -15.06 22.80
C ILE A 23 -18.04 -13.96 23.76
N MET A 24 -17.46 -12.76 23.71
CA MET A 24 -17.92 -11.59 24.46
C MET A 24 -19.23 -10.98 23.93
N GLY A 25 -19.84 -11.55 22.89
CA GLY A 25 -21.15 -11.13 22.37
C GLY A 25 -21.10 -9.95 21.39
N ASP A 26 -19.90 -9.50 21.02
CA ASP A 26 -19.69 -8.43 20.05
C ASP A 26 -19.74 -9.01 18.63
N GLN A 27 -20.91 -8.91 17.98
CA GLN A 27 -21.10 -9.38 16.60
C GLN A 27 -20.43 -8.45 15.56
N ASP A 28 -20.01 -7.26 15.98
CA ASP A 28 -19.39 -6.25 15.12
C ASP A 28 -17.86 -6.40 15.04
N VAL A 29 -17.28 -7.37 15.74
CA VAL A 29 -15.83 -7.64 15.73
C VAL A 29 -15.33 -7.96 14.33
N PHE A 30 -16.03 -8.83 13.62
CA PHE A 30 -15.67 -9.20 12.26
C PHE A 30 -15.78 -8.00 11.32
N LYS A 31 -16.78 -7.15 11.53
CA LYS A 31 -16.96 -5.91 10.78
C LYS A 31 -15.84 -4.92 11.07
N SER A 32 -15.50 -4.67 12.33
CA SER A 32 -14.43 -3.75 12.73
C SER A 32 -13.05 -4.21 12.26
N LEU A 33 -12.76 -5.51 12.29
CA LEU A 33 -11.53 -6.08 11.72
C LEU A 33 -11.45 -5.85 10.21
N MET A 34 -12.55 -6.15 9.50
CA MET A 34 -12.64 -5.97 8.06
C MET A 34 -12.51 -4.50 7.66
N ASP A 35 -13.24 -3.61 8.33
CA ASP A 35 -13.20 -2.16 8.12
C ASP A 35 -11.79 -1.61 8.38
N GLY A 36 -11.12 -2.03 9.45
CA GLY A 36 -9.74 -1.61 9.73
C GLY A 36 -8.73 -2.07 8.68
N VAL A 37 -8.89 -3.28 8.13
CA VAL A 37 -8.06 -3.76 7.01
C VAL A 37 -8.34 -2.95 5.74
N PHE A 38 -9.61 -2.69 5.44
CA PHE A 38 -9.99 -1.89 4.26
C PHE A 38 -9.54 -0.44 4.38
N ASP A 39 -9.63 0.19 5.54
CA ASP A 39 -9.16 1.56 5.77
C ASP A 39 -7.64 1.66 5.59
N SER A 40 -6.90 0.68 6.09
CA SER A 40 -5.46 0.58 5.88
C SER A 40 -5.13 0.42 4.39
N ALA A 41 -5.85 -0.45 3.69
CA ALA A 41 -5.68 -0.66 2.26
C ALA A 41 -6.02 0.60 1.44
N ASN A 42 -7.13 1.28 1.74
CA ASN A 42 -7.55 2.53 1.10
C ASN A 42 -6.51 3.63 1.30
N THR A 43 -5.99 3.77 2.53
CA THR A 43 -4.94 4.75 2.84
C THR A 43 -3.69 4.47 2.00
N GLY A 44 -3.25 3.21 1.94
CA GLY A 44 -2.10 2.81 1.12
C GLY A 44 -2.30 3.10 -0.37
N VAL A 45 -3.50 2.83 -0.90
CA VAL A 45 -3.86 3.11 -2.30
C VAL A 45 -3.86 4.62 -2.57
N GLN A 46 -4.47 5.42 -1.70
CA GLN A 46 -4.54 6.88 -1.86
C GLN A 46 -3.15 7.51 -1.90
N ILE A 47 -2.26 7.08 -1.00
CA ILE A 47 -0.86 7.54 -0.98
C ILE A 47 -0.14 7.11 -2.26
N SER A 48 -0.31 5.85 -2.68
CA SER A 48 0.36 5.30 -3.88
C SER A 48 -0.06 6.02 -5.15
N ILE A 49 -1.36 6.33 -5.32
CA ILE A 49 -1.87 7.10 -6.45
C ILE A 49 -1.26 8.49 -6.48
N GLY A 50 -1.16 9.17 -5.34
CA GLY A 50 -0.52 10.48 -5.23
C GLY A 50 0.94 10.46 -5.71
N LEU A 51 1.70 9.47 -5.27
CA LEU A 51 3.11 9.30 -5.66
C LEU A 51 3.26 8.94 -7.14
N ILE A 52 2.44 8.02 -7.67
CA ILE A 52 2.44 7.65 -9.09
C ILE A 52 2.12 8.86 -9.97
N GLY A 53 1.16 9.69 -9.58
CA GLY A 53 0.80 10.91 -10.31
C GLY A 53 1.98 11.87 -10.46
N ILE A 54 2.70 12.11 -9.37
CA ILE A 54 3.91 12.96 -9.37
C ILE A 54 4.99 12.36 -10.27
N MET A 55 5.25 11.05 -10.16
CA MET A 55 6.23 10.37 -11.02
C MET A 55 5.84 10.44 -12.51
N ALA A 56 4.56 10.25 -12.84
CA ALA A 56 4.06 10.35 -14.20
C ALA A 56 4.24 11.76 -14.78
N LEU A 57 4.04 12.81 -13.97
CA LEU A 57 4.30 14.20 -14.37
C LEU A 57 5.79 14.42 -14.71
N PHE A 58 6.69 14.05 -13.81
CA PHE A 58 8.14 14.24 -14.02
C PHE A 58 8.65 13.41 -15.21
N LEU A 59 8.21 12.15 -15.34
CA LEU A 59 8.53 11.31 -16.49
C LEU A 59 7.96 11.89 -17.80
N GLY A 60 6.79 12.54 -17.74
CA GLY A 60 6.20 13.27 -18.85
C GLY A 60 7.09 14.42 -19.32
N PHE A 61 7.54 15.28 -18.40
CA PHE A 61 8.47 16.37 -18.73
C PHE A 61 9.80 15.85 -19.27
N MET A 62 10.35 14.80 -18.67
CA MET A 62 11.59 14.17 -19.15
C MET A 62 11.43 13.64 -20.59
N LYS A 63 10.31 12.98 -20.92
CA LYS A 63 10.01 12.53 -22.28
C LYS A 63 9.92 13.69 -23.29
N VAL A 64 9.40 14.84 -22.88
CA VAL A 64 9.37 16.04 -23.74
C VAL A 64 10.78 16.60 -23.94
N GLY A 65 11.57 16.71 -22.88
CA GLY A 65 12.97 17.14 -22.95
C GLY A 65 13.87 16.19 -23.75
N GLU A 66 13.59 14.89 -23.71
CA GLU A 66 14.26 13.87 -24.54
C GLU A 66 13.97 14.10 -26.02
N LYS A 67 12.69 14.24 -26.39
CA LYS A 67 12.26 14.50 -27.77
C LYS A 67 12.74 15.83 -28.31
N ALA A 68 12.87 16.86 -27.46
CA ALA A 68 13.40 18.17 -27.82
C ALA A 68 14.94 18.19 -27.96
N GLY A 69 15.63 17.07 -27.68
CA GLY A 69 17.10 16.97 -27.77
C GLY A 69 17.84 17.60 -26.58
N ALA A 70 17.14 18.11 -25.56
CA ALA A 70 17.72 18.73 -24.38
C ALA A 70 18.55 17.73 -23.56
N ILE A 71 18.08 16.48 -23.44
CA ILE A 71 18.84 15.40 -22.78
C ILE A 71 20.14 15.12 -23.54
N ARG A 72 20.09 15.13 -24.88
CA ARG A 72 21.26 14.88 -25.73
C ARG A 72 22.31 16.00 -25.63
N PHE A 73 21.85 17.24 -25.42
CA PHE A 73 22.71 18.39 -25.15
C PHE A 73 23.32 18.32 -23.74
N LEU A 74 22.52 18.08 -22.71
CA LEU A 74 22.98 17.89 -21.32
C LEU A 74 23.96 16.72 -21.17
N SER A 75 23.79 15.64 -21.93
CA SER A 75 24.69 14.47 -21.89
C SER A 75 26.04 14.70 -22.56
N ARG A 76 26.19 15.79 -23.33
CA ARG A 76 27.42 16.16 -24.05
C ARG A 76 28.25 17.22 -23.33
N ILE A 77 27.69 17.85 -22.29
CA ILE A 77 28.38 18.74 -21.34
C ILE A 77 28.81 17.89 -20.14
#